data_AF-A0A7S1A1G1-F1
#
_entry.id   AF-A0A7S1A1G1-F1
#
_cell.length_a   1.000
_cell.length_b   1.000
_cell.length_c   1.000
_cell.angle_alpha   90.00
_cell.angle_beta   90.00
_cell.angle_gamma   90.00
#
_symmetry.space_group_name_H-M   'P 1'
#
loop_
_entity.id
_entity.type
_entity.pdbx_description
1 polymer ?
#
loop_
_entity_poly.entity_id
_entity_poly.type
_entity_poly.pdbx_seq_one_letter_code
_entity_poly.pdbx_strand_id
1 'polypeptide(L)'
;KLAVGSSAKGSVIGLFEVGSRRILSIDGCRAQHTSMTPLISELRHGIDELKVKPYAHDAHGPDLGGSLRHVQLTTERTTGLTQLVLVWNGGPLEAPLSRPFVNRLWQAGRVPARWHSVWAHYRGRGPGSHGAGGIFATSPGDTAWQLLKGAPHVLERIDGLPFLFSPATFQQPNLGMFERIISDAKAAFLQCQQSLLIKQPRILELCGGVGVLGLSLTHVGGASATLLCTDSNSHCAPVFAMNAKSVLGDPAFADGRVR
;
A
#
# COMPACT_ATOMS: atom_id res chain seq x y z
N LYS A 1 3.14 -7.89 -1.44
CA LYS A 1 4.30 -7.74 -0.52
C LYS A 1 5.13 -9.01 -0.60
N LEU A 2 6.45 -8.92 -0.69
CA LEU A 2 7.36 -10.04 -0.86
C LEU A 2 8.51 -9.92 0.14
N ALA A 3 8.96 -11.04 0.68
CA ALA A 3 10.15 -11.13 1.52
C ALA A 3 11.42 -11.09 0.66
N VAL A 4 12.47 -10.45 1.18
CA VAL A 4 13.80 -10.42 0.59
C VAL A 4 14.72 -11.27 1.47
N GLY A 5 15.41 -12.23 0.87
CA GLY A 5 16.33 -13.13 1.56
C GLY A 5 17.54 -13.49 0.72
N SER A 6 18.32 -14.44 1.23
CA SER A 6 19.51 -14.97 0.56
C SER A 6 19.29 -16.44 0.18
N SER A 7 19.94 -16.86 -0.89
CA SER A 7 20.05 -18.25 -1.32
C SER A 7 21.49 -18.56 -1.74
N ALA A 8 21.81 -19.85 -1.97
CA ALA A 8 23.11 -20.24 -2.50
C ALA A 8 23.46 -19.59 -3.86
N LYS A 9 22.46 -19.11 -4.60
CA LYS A 9 22.61 -18.50 -5.94
C LYS A 9 22.58 -16.96 -5.93
N GLY A 10 22.52 -16.33 -4.75
CA GLY A 10 22.38 -14.88 -4.59
C GLY A 10 21.07 -14.48 -3.92
N SER A 11 20.63 -13.24 -4.13
CA SER A 11 19.40 -12.72 -3.52
C SER A 11 18.14 -13.44 -3.99
N VAL A 12 17.16 -13.62 -3.09
CA VAL A 12 15.83 -14.16 -3.39
C VAL A 12 14.75 -13.17 -2.98
N ILE A 13 13.74 -13.01 -3.84
CA ILE A 13 12.55 -12.22 -3.54
C ILE A 13 11.33 -13.08 -3.82
N GLY A 14 10.46 -13.25 -2.81
CA GLY A 14 9.23 -14.02 -2.97
C GLY A 14 8.43 -14.21 -1.69
N LEU A 15 7.81 -15.38 -1.51
CA LEU A 15 6.93 -15.69 -0.38
C LEU A 15 7.55 -16.72 0.54
N PHE A 16 7.10 -16.77 1.79
CA PHE A 16 7.46 -17.84 2.70
C PHE A 16 6.78 -19.15 2.28
N GLU A 17 7.53 -20.24 2.35
CA GLU A 17 6.99 -21.59 2.29
C GLU A 17 6.08 -21.84 3.49
N VAL A 18 4.97 -22.55 3.27
CA VAL A 18 3.97 -22.80 4.31
C VAL A 18 4.60 -23.54 5.49
N GLY A 19 4.41 -23.02 6.70
CA GLY A 19 4.96 -23.60 7.92
C GLY A 19 6.45 -23.31 8.16
N SER A 20 7.11 -22.50 7.31
CA SER A 20 8.51 -22.15 7.49
C SER A 20 8.82 -20.67 7.22
N ARG A 21 10.06 -20.25 7.47
CA ARG A 21 10.59 -18.93 7.09
C ARG A 21 11.50 -18.98 5.87
N ARG A 22 11.54 -20.12 5.18
CA ARG A 22 12.25 -20.27 3.92
C ARG A 22 11.52 -19.48 2.84
N ILE A 23 12.26 -18.66 2.09
CA ILE A 23 11.69 -17.85 1.01
C ILE A 23 11.78 -18.62 -0.30
N LEU A 24 10.64 -18.79 -0.95
CA LEU A 24 10.51 -19.31 -2.30
C LEU A 24 10.53 -18.16 -3.29
N SER A 25 11.41 -18.23 -4.29
CA SER A 25 11.44 -17.26 -5.38
C SER A 25 10.09 -17.20 -6.10
N ILE A 26 9.63 -15.99 -6.42
CA ILE A 26 8.52 -15.80 -7.36
C ILE A 26 9.07 -15.34 -8.70
N ASP A 27 8.93 -16.18 -9.70
CA ASP A 27 9.32 -15.90 -11.10
C ASP A 27 8.06 -15.75 -11.95
N GLY A 28 7.18 -14.86 -11.49
CA GLY A 28 5.83 -14.66 -12.01
C GLY A 28 4.76 -15.30 -11.12
N CYS A 29 3.67 -14.57 -10.91
CA CYS A 29 2.54 -15.01 -10.11
C CYS A 29 1.25 -14.70 -10.86
N ARG A 30 0.38 -15.70 -11.06
CA ARG A 30 -0.91 -15.54 -11.76
C ARG A 30 -1.86 -14.56 -11.08
N ALA A 31 -1.68 -14.33 -9.78
CA ALA A 31 -2.47 -13.39 -9.00
C ALA A 31 -1.87 -11.96 -8.98
N GLN A 32 -0.71 -11.75 -9.61
CA GLN A 32 -0.06 -10.44 -9.69
C GLN A 32 -0.15 -9.89 -11.11
N HIS A 33 -0.03 -8.57 -11.23
CA HIS A 33 0.07 -7.93 -12.53
C HIS A 33 1.37 -8.35 -13.23
N THR A 34 1.32 -8.70 -14.51
CA THR A 34 2.47 -9.23 -15.27
C THR A 34 3.64 -8.25 -15.34
N SER A 35 3.38 -6.94 -15.25
CA SER A 35 4.43 -5.92 -15.18
C SER A 35 5.34 -6.03 -13.94
N MET A 36 4.92 -6.75 -12.89
CA MET A 36 5.72 -6.91 -11.68
C MET A 36 6.89 -7.88 -11.84
N THR A 37 6.80 -8.88 -12.71
CA THR A 37 7.87 -9.87 -12.93
C THR A 37 9.22 -9.25 -13.33
N PRO A 38 9.29 -8.40 -14.39
CA PRO A 38 10.56 -7.75 -14.75
C PRO A 38 11.07 -6.81 -13.65
N LEU A 39 10.18 -6.20 -12.86
CA LEU A 39 10.57 -5.35 -11.73
C LEU A 39 11.18 -6.15 -10.59
N ILE A 40 10.67 -7.34 -10.29
CA ILE A 40 11.25 -8.24 -9.30
C ILE A 40 12.64 -8.70 -9.73
N SER A 41 12.83 -9.01 -11.01
CA SER A 41 14.16 -9.32 -11.57
C SER A 41 15.13 -8.15 -11.42
N GLU A 42 14.68 -6.93 -11.74
CA GLU A 42 15.47 -5.70 -11.59
C GLU A 42 15.88 -5.45 -10.13
N LEU A 43 14.96 -5.71 -9.19
CA LEU A 43 15.22 -5.59 -7.75
C LEU A 43 16.32 -6.57 -7.31
N ARG A 44 16.26 -7.84 -7.73
CA ARG A 44 17.31 -8.82 -7.41
C ARG A 44 18.66 -8.40 -7.96
N HIS A 45 18.70 -8.00 -9.22
CA HIS A 45 19.94 -7.55 -9.84
C HIS A 45 20.55 -6.36 -9.09
N GLY A 46 19.77 -5.34 -8.76
CA GLY A 46 20.29 -4.19 -8.02
C GLY A 46 20.69 -4.51 -6.57
N ILE A 47 20.05 -5.50 -5.92
CA ILE A 47 20.48 -6.02 -4.62
C ILE A 47 21.87 -6.65 -4.73
N ASP A 48 22.07 -7.52 -5.72
CA ASP A 48 23.31 -8.25 -5.93
C ASP A 48 24.45 -7.35 -6.43
N GLU A 49 24.13 -6.35 -7.26
CA GLU A 49 25.07 -5.34 -7.78
C GLU A 49 25.60 -4.44 -6.66
N LEU A 50 24.69 -3.85 -5.86
CA LEU A 50 25.06 -2.94 -4.77
C LEU A 50 25.42 -3.65 -3.46
N LYS A 51 25.42 -4.99 -3.46
CA LYS A 51 25.69 -5.82 -2.27
C LYS A 51 24.79 -5.46 -1.09
N VAL A 52 23.52 -5.12 -1.36
CA VAL A 52 22.51 -4.89 -0.33
C VAL A 52 22.30 -6.21 0.41
N LYS A 53 22.58 -6.25 1.71
CA LYS A 53 22.44 -7.48 2.51
C LYS A 53 20.96 -7.78 2.74
N PRO A 54 20.40 -8.90 2.23
CA PRO A 54 19.05 -9.33 2.58
C PRO A 54 18.92 -9.59 4.08
N TYR A 55 17.71 -9.47 4.60
CA TYR A 55 17.42 -9.77 6.00
C TYR A 55 17.40 -11.28 6.27
N ALA A 56 17.95 -11.69 7.42
CA ALA A 56 17.89 -13.06 7.88
C ALA A 56 16.54 -13.35 8.57
N HIS A 57 15.63 -14.02 7.85
CA HIS A 57 14.27 -14.32 8.34
C HIS A 57 14.18 -15.60 9.18
N ASP A 58 15.19 -16.48 9.08
CA ASP A 58 15.30 -17.81 9.67
C ASP A 58 16.18 -17.86 10.93
N ALA A 59 16.86 -16.74 11.27
CA ALA A 59 17.69 -16.67 12.47
C ALA A 59 16.82 -16.79 13.74
N HIS A 60 16.91 -17.93 14.43
CA HIS A 60 16.28 -18.19 15.73
C HIS A 60 16.97 -17.48 16.91
N GLY A 61 17.74 -16.40 16.66
CA GLY A 61 18.53 -15.69 17.66
C GLY A 61 18.32 -14.17 17.65
N PRO A 62 18.91 -13.44 18.62
CA PRO A 62 18.80 -11.97 18.71
C PRO A 62 19.45 -11.24 17.53
N ASP A 63 20.23 -11.94 16.71
CA ASP A 63 20.95 -11.39 15.57
C ASP A 63 20.12 -11.42 14.28
N LEU A 64 19.09 -10.58 14.28
CA LEU A 64 18.26 -10.23 13.12
C LEU A 64 19.04 -9.31 12.16
N GLY A 65 20.12 -9.86 11.59
CA GLY A 65 21.05 -9.19 10.69
C GLY A 65 20.47 -8.92 9.29
N GLY A 66 21.18 -8.10 8.52
CA GLY A 66 20.76 -7.71 7.18
C GLY A 66 19.93 -6.43 7.14
N SER A 67 19.82 -5.86 5.94
CA SER A 67 19.35 -4.49 5.72
C SER A 67 17.95 -4.46 5.09
N LEU A 68 17.74 -5.10 3.94
CA LEU A 68 16.45 -5.06 3.24
C LEU A 68 15.59 -6.28 3.63
N ARG A 69 14.42 -6.03 4.21
CA ARG A 69 13.52 -7.06 4.78
C ARG A 69 12.47 -7.53 3.78
N HIS A 70 11.76 -6.57 3.21
CA HIS A 70 10.60 -6.81 2.34
C HIS A 70 10.53 -5.75 1.25
N VAL A 71 9.77 -6.06 0.21
CA VAL A 71 9.32 -5.10 -0.79
C VAL A 71 7.80 -5.15 -0.94
N GLN A 72 7.16 -4.01 -1.16
CA GLN A 72 5.78 -3.94 -1.63
C GLN A 72 5.76 -3.30 -3.00
N LEU A 73 5.00 -3.90 -3.92
CA LEU A 73 4.74 -3.37 -5.24
C LEU A 73 3.22 -3.16 -5.37
N THR A 74 2.84 -1.97 -5.82
CA THR A 74 1.45 -1.62 -6.18
C THR A 74 1.50 -1.02 -7.58
N THR A 75 0.78 -1.61 -8.54
CA THR A 75 0.73 -1.10 -9.92
C THR A 75 -0.53 -0.27 -10.11
N GLU A 76 -0.36 0.96 -10.56
CA GLU A 76 -1.47 1.83 -10.95
C GLU A 76 -2.12 1.29 -12.23
N ARG A 77 -3.40 0.92 -12.19
CA ARG A 77 -4.07 0.27 -13.33
C ARG A 77 -4.09 1.15 -14.58
N THR A 78 -4.23 2.47 -14.41
CA THR A 78 -4.39 3.41 -15.53
C THR A 78 -3.09 3.62 -16.31
N THR A 79 -1.95 3.69 -15.62
CA THR A 79 -0.66 3.98 -16.28
C THR A 79 0.23 2.75 -16.44
N GLY A 80 -0.03 1.69 -15.68
CA GLY A 80 0.83 0.51 -15.60
C GLY A 80 2.12 0.74 -14.81
N LEU A 81 2.35 1.95 -14.28
CA LEU A 81 3.52 2.28 -13.47
C LEU A 81 3.38 1.71 -12.05
N THR A 82 4.51 1.31 -11.46
CA THR A 82 4.52 0.64 -10.16
C THR A 82 5.09 1.52 -9.05
N GLN A 83 4.34 1.67 -7.97
CA GLN A 83 4.82 2.18 -6.69
C GLN A 83 5.56 1.05 -5.96
N LEU A 84 6.79 1.34 -5.52
CA LEU A 84 7.64 0.44 -4.75
C LEU A 84 7.82 0.96 -3.32
N VAL A 85 7.69 0.07 -2.33
CA VAL A 85 8.12 0.31 -0.96
C VAL A 85 9.27 -0.63 -0.63
N LEU A 86 10.39 -0.09 -0.19
CA LEU A 86 11.55 -0.82 0.33
C LEU A 86 11.49 -0.81 1.86
N VAL A 87 11.36 -1.98 2.48
CA VAL A 87 11.30 -2.10 3.95
C VAL A 87 12.69 -2.38 4.49
N TRP A 88 13.31 -1.36 5.06
CA TRP A 88 14.65 -1.43 5.64
C TRP A 88 14.61 -1.80 7.12
N ASN A 89 15.66 -2.47 7.57
CA ASN A 89 15.96 -2.73 8.97
C ASN A 89 16.71 -1.53 9.56
N GLY A 90 16.21 -1.00 10.68
CA GLY A 90 16.75 0.21 11.29
C GLY A 90 16.20 1.51 10.65
N GLY A 91 16.81 2.63 11.05
CA GLY A 91 16.53 3.96 10.52
C GLY A 91 17.29 4.28 9.22
N PRO A 92 17.16 5.52 8.71
CA PRO A 92 17.87 5.97 7.51
C PRO A 92 19.41 5.90 7.63
N LEU A 93 19.96 6.10 8.82
CA LEU A 93 21.42 6.05 9.07
C LEU A 93 21.95 4.61 9.04
N GLU A 94 21.15 3.66 9.51
CA GLU A 94 21.45 2.23 9.54
C GLU A 94 21.21 1.54 8.19
N ALA A 95 20.51 2.23 7.28
CA ALA A 95 20.26 1.79 5.90
C ALA A 95 20.92 2.74 4.88
N PRO A 96 22.27 2.88 4.86
CA PRO A 96 22.97 3.84 4.02
C PRO A 96 22.80 3.56 2.52
N LEU A 97 22.51 2.31 2.14
CA LEU A 97 22.26 1.91 0.76
C LEU A 97 20.84 2.22 0.27
N SER A 98 19.94 2.72 1.13
CA SER A 98 18.56 3.06 0.75
C SER A 98 18.49 4.02 -0.44
N ARG A 99 19.18 5.16 -0.35
CA ARG A 99 19.20 6.17 -1.42
C ARG A 99 19.99 5.73 -2.66
N PRO A 100 21.21 5.17 -2.56
CA PRO A 100 21.91 4.60 -3.71
C PRO A 100 21.08 3.56 -4.46
N PHE A 101 20.41 2.65 -3.74
CA PHE A 101 19.60 1.61 -4.36
C PHE A 101 18.37 2.19 -5.07
N VAL A 102 17.66 3.14 -4.46
CA VAL A 102 16.56 3.84 -5.12
C VAL A 102 17.03 4.57 -6.38
N ASN A 103 18.17 5.26 -6.34
CA ASN A 103 18.70 5.96 -7.52
C ASN A 103 19.01 4.98 -8.67
N ARG A 104 19.62 3.84 -8.36
CA ARG A 104 19.93 2.80 -9.35
C ARG A 104 18.66 2.18 -9.96
N LEU A 105 17.66 1.86 -9.13
CA LEU A 105 16.36 1.36 -9.62
C LEU A 105 15.64 2.39 -10.49
N TRP A 106 15.63 3.65 -10.04
CA TRP A 106 14.96 4.74 -10.76
C TRP A 106 15.58 4.97 -12.14
N GLN A 107 16.91 4.90 -12.24
CA GLN A 107 17.62 5.01 -13.52
C GLN A 107 17.28 3.82 -14.45
N ALA A 108 17.34 2.59 -13.94
CA ALA A 108 17.03 1.40 -14.74
C ALA A 108 15.57 1.34 -15.22
N GLY A 109 14.64 1.92 -14.45
CA GLY A 109 13.22 2.01 -14.82
C GLY A 109 12.81 3.32 -15.49
N ARG A 110 13.76 4.11 -16.03
CA ARG A 110 13.46 5.38 -16.71
C ARG A 110 12.96 5.18 -18.14
N VAL A 111 13.50 4.21 -18.87
CA VAL A 111 13.16 3.94 -20.28
C VAL A 111 13.01 2.43 -20.51
N PRO A 112 11.79 1.92 -20.79
CA PRO A 112 10.52 2.63 -20.61
C PRO A 112 10.30 3.00 -19.14
N ALA A 113 9.46 3.99 -18.87
CA ALA A 113 9.08 4.33 -17.50
C ALA A 113 8.39 3.13 -16.85
N ARG A 114 8.90 2.66 -15.70
CA ARG A 114 8.30 1.55 -14.95
C ARG A 114 7.88 1.91 -13.53
N TRP A 115 8.48 2.95 -12.96
CA TRP A 115 8.26 3.35 -11.58
C TRP A 115 7.33 4.56 -11.50
N HIS A 116 6.28 4.43 -10.70
CA HIS A 116 5.43 5.54 -10.29
C HIS A 116 6.11 6.34 -9.16
N SER A 117 6.46 5.64 -8.08
CA SER A 117 7.20 6.20 -6.95
C SER A 117 7.96 5.14 -6.19
N VAL A 118 8.98 5.56 -5.45
CA VAL A 118 9.76 4.70 -4.58
C VAL A 118 9.80 5.28 -3.18
N TRP A 119 9.38 4.47 -2.23
CA TRP A 119 9.32 4.76 -0.81
C TRP A 119 10.30 3.89 -0.05
N ALA A 120 10.82 4.42 1.04
CA ALA A 120 11.42 3.64 2.10
C ALA A 120 10.46 3.57 3.29
N HIS A 121 10.41 2.40 3.91
CA HIS A 121 9.86 2.21 5.24
C HIS A 121 10.99 1.73 6.14
N TYR A 122 11.40 2.57 7.11
CA TYR A 122 12.46 2.25 8.06
C TYR A 122 11.90 1.59 9.31
N ARG A 123 12.17 0.29 9.50
CA ARG A 123 11.63 -0.49 10.61
C ARG A 123 12.73 -0.84 11.61
N GLY A 124 12.69 -0.18 12.77
CA GLY A 124 13.58 -0.47 13.89
C GLY A 124 13.46 -1.91 14.42
N ARG A 125 14.41 -2.33 15.25
CA ARG A 125 14.35 -3.61 15.97
C ARG A 125 13.25 -3.52 17.04
N GLY A 126 12.21 -4.34 16.91
CA GLY A 126 11.16 -4.45 17.93
C GLY A 126 11.59 -5.35 19.10
N PRO A 127 10.95 -5.25 20.28
CA PRO A 127 11.36 -5.94 21.51
C PRO A 127 11.09 -7.47 21.53
N GLY A 128 10.65 -8.06 20.43
CA GLY A 128 10.27 -9.49 20.37
C GLY A 128 11.32 -10.38 19.73
N SER A 129 11.43 -11.62 20.22
CA SER A 129 12.41 -12.66 19.85
C SER A 129 12.40 -13.13 18.39
N HIS A 130 11.47 -12.66 17.55
CA HIS A 130 11.38 -13.05 16.13
C HIS A 130 11.08 -11.90 15.16
N GLY A 131 11.18 -10.63 15.60
CA GLY A 131 10.68 -9.54 14.76
C GLY A 131 9.20 -9.72 14.36
N ALA A 132 8.43 -10.45 15.18
CA ALA A 132 7.04 -10.91 14.99
C ALA A 132 5.97 -9.80 14.89
N GLY A 133 6.38 -8.56 14.64
CA GLY A 133 5.46 -7.50 14.21
C GLY A 133 5.15 -7.62 12.73
N GLY A 134 4.13 -6.88 12.27
CA GLY A 134 3.81 -6.74 10.85
C GLY A 134 5.00 -6.31 9.98
N ILE A 135 4.82 -6.40 8.66
CA ILE A 135 5.82 -5.98 7.64
C ILE A 135 6.20 -4.51 7.85
N PHE A 136 5.23 -3.68 8.20
CA PHE A 136 5.40 -2.27 8.54
C PHE A 136 5.38 -2.08 10.05
N ALA A 137 5.98 -0.98 10.52
CA ALA A 137 5.87 -0.58 11.91
C ALA A 137 4.46 0.01 12.15
N THR A 138 3.99 -0.06 13.39
CA THR A 138 2.63 0.33 13.79
C THR A 138 2.64 1.30 14.98
N SER A 139 3.81 1.85 15.32
CA SER A 139 3.95 2.73 16.46
C SER A 139 3.26 4.07 16.21
N PRO A 140 2.57 4.67 17.19
CA PRO A 140 1.96 5.99 17.03
C PRO A 140 3.01 7.04 16.63
N GLY A 141 2.70 7.86 15.63
CA GLY A 141 3.60 8.94 15.14
C GLY A 141 4.69 8.48 14.16
N ASP A 142 4.48 7.37 13.45
CA ASP A 142 5.52 6.70 12.67
C ASP A 142 6.15 7.58 11.56
N THR A 143 7.42 7.97 11.79
CA THR A 143 8.28 8.66 10.83
C THR A 143 9.03 7.71 9.89
N ALA A 144 8.73 6.39 9.96
CA ALA A 144 9.37 5.37 9.14
C ALA A 144 9.14 5.58 7.64
N TRP A 145 8.01 6.16 7.25
CA TRP A 145 7.65 6.38 5.85
C TRP A 145 8.39 7.56 5.27
N GLN A 146 9.20 7.31 4.23
CA GLN A 146 9.86 8.37 3.46
C GLN A 146 9.66 8.16 1.97
N LEU A 147 9.08 9.16 1.30
CA LEU A 147 9.07 9.23 -0.15
C LEU A 147 10.48 9.61 -0.62
N LEU A 148 11.10 8.75 -1.43
CA LEU A 148 12.45 8.99 -1.94
C LEU A 148 12.44 9.50 -3.40
N LYS A 149 11.47 9.06 -4.21
CA LYS A 149 11.28 9.48 -5.61
C LYS A 149 9.81 9.36 -6.05
N GLY A 150 9.36 10.23 -6.96
CA GLY A 150 8.05 10.14 -7.61
C GLY A 150 6.92 10.81 -6.84
N ALA A 151 5.68 10.43 -7.13
CA ALA A 151 4.48 10.99 -6.52
C ALA A 151 4.07 10.27 -5.21
N PRO A 152 3.47 10.99 -4.24
CA PRO A 152 3.14 10.42 -2.94
C PRO A 152 1.95 9.46 -2.97
N HIS A 153 1.06 9.58 -3.95
CA HIS A 153 -0.17 8.81 -4.01
C HIS A 153 -0.33 8.14 -5.37
N VAL A 154 -0.81 6.91 -5.38
CA VAL A 154 -1.32 6.24 -6.59
C VAL A 154 -2.77 6.65 -6.78
N LEU A 155 -3.17 6.97 -8.02
CA LEU A 155 -4.55 7.27 -8.37
C LEU A 155 -5.19 6.05 -9.03
N GLU A 156 -6.23 5.51 -8.39
CA GLU A 156 -7.09 4.51 -9.00
C GLU A 156 -8.45 5.10 -9.36
N ARG A 157 -9.03 4.61 -10.45
CA ARG A 157 -10.44 4.81 -10.75
C ARG A 157 -11.20 3.58 -10.30
N ILE A 158 -12.01 3.70 -9.26
CA ILE A 158 -12.80 2.60 -8.70
C ILE A 158 -14.27 2.94 -8.92
N ASP A 159 -14.95 2.11 -9.71
CA ASP A 159 -16.35 2.32 -10.08
C ASP A 159 -16.62 3.74 -10.61
N GLY A 160 -15.73 4.17 -11.53
CA GLY A 160 -15.77 5.50 -12.17
C GLY A 160 -15.19 6.66 -11.34
N LEU A 161 -15.07 6.50 -10.02
CA LEU A 161 -14.65 7.56 -9.10
C LEU A 161 -13.14 7.55 -8.84
N PRO A 162 -12.49 8.73 -8.70
CA PRO A 162 -11.07 8.83 -8.42
C PRO A 162 -10.77 8.62 -6.93
N PHE A 163 -9.84 7.71 -6.62
CA PHE A 163 -9.35 7.49 -5.26
C PHE A 163 -7.82 7.44 -5.23
N LEU A 164 -7.25 8.27 -4.36
CA LEU A 164 -5.85 8.28 -4.02
C LEU A 164 -5.56 7.24 -2.94
N PHE A 165 -4.41 6.59 -3.06
CA PHE A 165 -3.86 5.66 -2.08
C PHE A 165 -2.41 6.01 -1.76
N SER A 166 -2.06 6.00 -0.48
CA SER A 166 -0.67 6.02 -0.04
C SER A 166 -0.21 4.59 0.29
N PRO A 167 1.11 4.29 0.28
CA PRO A 167 1.59 2.95 0.60
C PRO A 167 1.29 2.52 2.05
N ALA A 168 1.00 3.48 2.94
CA ALA A 168 0.63 3.25 4.33
C ALA A 168 -0.86 2.93 4.52
N THR A 169 -1.66 3.03 3.47
CA THR A 169 -3.11 2.75 3.49
C THR A 169 -3.43 1.38 2.93
N PHE A 170 -4.55 0.80 3.38
CA PHE A 170 -5.04 -0.45 2.82
C PHE A 170 -5.77 -0.21 1.50
N GLN A 171 -5.53 -1.09 0.54
CA GLN A 171 -6.21 -1.15 -0.74
C GLN A 171 -6.62 -2.59 -1.02
N GLN A 172 -7.83 -2.78 -1.56
CA GLN A 172 -8.30 -4.10 -1.97
C GLN A 172 -7.42 -4.64 -3.11
N PRO A 173 -6.83 -5.84 -2.98
CA PRO A 173 -5.90 -6.37 -3.99
C PRO A 173 -6.61 -6.82 -5.28
N ASN A 174 -7.91 -7.13 -5.20
CA ASN A 174 -8.73 -7.47 -6.37
C ASN A 174 -9.75 -6.36 -6.61
N LEU A 175 -9.31 -5.29 -7.29
CA LEU A 175 -10.14 -4.13 -7.57
C LEU A 175 -11.36 -4.48 -8.44
N GLY A 176 -11.23 -5.40 -9.40
CA GLY A 176 -12.36 -5.79 -10.25
C GLY A 176 -13.50 -6.47 -9.49
N MET A 177 -13.20 -7.29 -8.48
CA MET A 177 -14.23 -7.83 -7.60
C MET A 177 -14.74 -6.77 -6.62
N PHE A 178 -13.86 -5.92 -6.10
CA PHE A 178 -14.25 -4.87 -5.18
C PHE A 178 -15.20 -3.85 -5.82
N GLU A 179 -15.00 -3.52 -7.09
CA GLU A 179 -15.91 -2.68 -7.88
C GLU A 179 -17.32 -3.28 -7.96
N ARG A 180 -17.44 -4.61 -8.08
CA ARG A 180 -18.76 -5.29 -8.03
C ARG A 180 -19.41 -5.15 -6.66
N ILE A 181 -18.64 -5.34 -5.58
CA ILE A 181 -19.14 -5.15 -4.21
C ILE A 181 -19.64 -3.71 -4.01
N ILE A 182 -18.91 -2.71 -4.53
CA ILE A 182 -19.33 -1.30 -4.45
C ILE A 182 -20.60 -1.07 -5.26
N SER A 183 -20.70 -1.60 -6.48
CA SER A 183 -21.89 -1.50 -7.31
C SER A 183 -23.12 -2.11 -6.62
N ASP A 184 -22.98 -3.31 -6.05
CA ASP A 184 -24.07 -3.98 -5.33
C ASP A 184 -24.48 -3.19 -4.07
N ALA A 185 -23.49 -2.64 -3.33
CA ALA A 185 -23.76 -1.80 -2.17
C ALA A 185 -24.49 -0.49 -2.55
N LYS A 186 -24.09 0.17 -3.64
CA LYS A 186 -24.78 1.36 -4.17
C LYS A 186 -26.22 1.05 -4.55
N ALA A 187 -26.46 -0.06 -5.24
CA ALA A 187 -27.80 -0.49 -5.63
C ALA A 187 -28.69 -0.78 -4.42
N ALA A 188 -28.20 -1.55 -3.45
CA ALA A 188 -28.92 -1.87 -2.23
C ALA A 188 -29.20 -0.61 -1.39
N PHE A 189 -28.23 0.31 -1.31
CA PHE A 189 -28.38 1.59 -0.61
C PHE A 189 -29.47 2.46 -1.25
N LEU A 190 -29.45 2.62 -2.57
CA LEU A 190 -30.48 3.40 -3.29
C LEU A 190 -31.88 2.77 -3.16
N GLN A 191 -31.98 1.44 -3.24
CA GLN A 191 -33.24 0.73 -3.03
C GLN A 191 -33.79 0.98 -1.61
N CYS A 192 -32.93 0.89 -0.59
CA CYS A 192 -33.29 1.17 0.81
C CYS A 192 -33.70 2.64 1.01
N GLN A 193 -32.96 3.58 0.42
CA GLN A 193 -33.29 4.99 0.47
C GLN A 193 -34.67 5.29 -0.12
N GLN A 194 -35.01 4.67 -1.25
CA GLN A 194 -36.31 4.82 -1.90
C GLN A 194 -37.43 4.16 -1.11
N SER A 195 -37.24 2.93 -0.64
CA SER A 195 -38.29 2.18 0.08
C SER A 195 -38.62 2.79 1.44
N LEU A 196 -37.64 3.40 2.11
CA LEU A 196 -37.80 4.06 3.40
C LEU A 196 -38.03 5.58 3.30
N LEU A 197 -38.14 6.13 2.09
CA LEU A 197 -38.33 7.56 1.82
C LEU A 197 -37.29 8.46 2.52
N ILE A 198 -36.03 8.01 2.59
CA ILE A 198 -34.94 8.73 3.27
C ILE A 198 -34.44 9.88 2.37
N LYS A 199 -34.77 11.12 2.74
CA LYS A 199 -34.34 12.32 2.02
C LYS A 199 -32.94 12.81 2.37
N GLN A 200 -32.42 12.42 3.54
CA GLN A 200 -31.12 12.89 4.07
C GLN A 200 -30.39 11.70 4.70
N PRO A 201 -29.77 10.82 3.89
CA PRO A 201 -29.14 9.64 4.42
C PRO A 201 -27.92 10.01 5.28
N ARG A 202 -27.76 9.30 6.39
CA ARG A 202 -26.64 9.46 7.33
C ARG A 202 -25.88 8.15 7.37
N ILE A 203 -24.69 8.14 6.79
CA ILE A 203 -23.85 6.96 6.60
C ILE A 203 -22.79 6.94 7.70
N LEU A 204 -22.65 5.80 8.37
CA LEU A 204 -21.55 5.52 9.27
C LEU A 204 -20.70 4.41 8.65
N GLU A 205 -19.43 4.72 8.39
CA GLU A 205 -18.44 3.74 7.95
C GLU A 205 -17.41 3.55 9.05
N LEU A 206 -17.31 2.32 9.55
CA LEU A 206 -16.30 1.91 10.52
C LEU A 206 -15.16 1.21 9.77
N CYS A 207 -13.92 1.54 10.11
CA CYS A 207 -12.72 1.05 9.43
C CYS A 207 -12.74 1.40 7.93
N GLY A 208 -13.14 2.63 7.60
CA GLY A 208 -13.37 3.05 6.22
C GLY A 208 -12.08 3.30 5.42
N GLY A 209 -10.91 3.25 6.06
CA GLY A 209 -9.63 3.51 5.42
C GLY A 209 -9.63 4.87 4.72
N VAL A 210 -9.34 4.85 3.42
CA VAL A 210 -9.35 6.06 2.58
C VAL A 210 -10.73 6.45 2.04
N GLY A 211 -11.79 5.78 2.53
CA GLY A 211 -13.20 6.14 2.33
C GLY A 211 -13.84 5.60 1.06
N VAL A 212 -13.29 4.55 0.43
CA VAL A 212 -13.75 4.11 -0.90
C VAL A 212 -15.25 3.78 -0.90
N LEU A 213 -15.73 3.02 0.08
CA LEU A 213 -17.13 2.59 0.12
C LEU A 213 -18.03 3.73 0.61
N GLY A 214 -17.75 4.36 1.75
CA GLY A 214 -18.59 5.43 2.30
C GLY A 214 -18.71 6.63 1.37
N LEU A 215 -17.61 7.08 0.74
CA LEU A 215 -17.66 8.18 -0.23
C LEU A 215 -18.44 7.78 -1.48
N SER A 216 -18.30 6.53 -1.93
CA SER A 216 -19.09 5.99 -3.05
C SER A 216 -20.59 5.98 -2.78
N LEU A 217 -21.01 5.60 -1.58
CA LEU A 217 -22.41 5.62 -1.16
C LEU A 217 -22.92 7.05 -0.98
N THR A 218 -22.10 7.93 -0.40
CA THR A 218 -22.44 9.35 -0.23
C THR A 218 -22.65 10.03 -1.58
N HIS A 219 -21.79 9.74 -2.56
CA HIS A 219 -21.89 10.28 -3.91
C HIS A 219 -23.23 9.94 -4.57
N VAL A 220 -23.72 8.70 -4.44
CA VAL A 220 -25.02 8.30 -5.01
C VAL A 220 -26.23 8.70 -4.15
N GLY A 221 -26.02 8.95 -2.84
CA GLY A 221 -27.07 9.38 -1.92
C GLY A 221 -27.57 10.80 -2.13
N GLY A 222 -26.89 11.57 -2.98
CA GLY A 222 -27.23 12.95 -3.34
C GLY A 222 -26.64 13.99 -2.39
N ALA A 223 -26.89 15.26 -2.70
CA ALA A 223 -26.27 16.41 -2.01
C ALA A 223 -26.63 16.56 -0.52
N SER A 224 -27.64 15.84 -0.03
CA SER A 224 -28.05 15.83 1.37
C SER A 224 -27.47 14.66 2.18
N ALA A 225 -26.72 13.77 1.53
CA ALA A 225 -26.07 12.64 2.19
C ALA A 225 -24.93 13.13 3.09
N THR A 226 -24.78 12.51 4.27
CA THR A 226 -23.67 12.81 5.18
C THR A 226 -22.94 11.54 5.56
N LEU A 227 -21.62 11.62 5.70
CA LEU A 227 -20.75 10.49 6.04
C LEU A 227 -19.98 10.77 7.32
N LEU A 228 -20.04 9.84 8.27
CA LEU A 228 -19.07 9.72 9.35
C LEU A 228 -18.19 8.50 9.06
N CYS A 229 -16.92 8.72 8.77
CA CYS A 229 -15.96 7.65 8.48
C CYS A 229 -14.93 7.61 9.62
N THR A 230 -14.68 6.42 10.17
CA THR A 230 -13.68 6.22 11.23
C THR A 230 -12.64 5.20 10.79
N ASP A 231 -11.39 5.40 11.20
CA ASP A 231 -10.30 4.46 11.01
C ASP A 231 -9.25 4.60 12.10
N SER A 232 -8.60 3.51 12.49
CA SER A 232 -7.55 3.51 13.51
C SER A 232 -6.17 3.83 12.92
N ASN A 233 -5.99 3.69 11.61
CA ASN A 233 -4.77 4.05 10.90
C ASN A 233 -4.76 5.57 10.63
N SER A 234 -3.92 6.30 11.35
CA SER A 234 -3.77 7.75 11.20
C SER A 234 -3.32 8.18 9.81
N HIS A 235 -2.69 7.30 9.02
CA HIS A 235 -2.29 7.60 7.63
C HIS A 235 -3.49 7.68 6.67
N CYS A 236 -4.66 7.18 7.06
CA CYS A 236 -5.87 7.22 6.24
C CYS A 236 -6.48 8.63 6.19
N ALA A 237 -6.46 9.38 7.31
CA ALA A 237 -7.22 10.63 7.44
C ALA A 237 -6.85 11.71 6.40
N PRO A 238 -5.56 12.00 6.12
CA PRO A 238 -5.20 12.98 5.08
C PRO A 238 -5.67 12.54 3.69
N VAL A 239 -5.52 11.25 3.37
CA VAL A 239 -5.90 10.69 2.07
C VAL A 239 -7.41 10.64 1.89
N PHE A 240 -8.14 10.29 2.95
CA PHE A 240 -9.59 10.37 3.00
C PHE A 240 -10.09 11.78 2.68
N ALA A 241 -9.50 12.82 3.29
CA ALA A 241 -9.90 14.21 3.04
C ALA A 241 -9.69 14.61 1.56
N MET A 242 -8.56 14.20 0.96
CA MET A 242 -8.30 14.43 -0.47
C MET A 242 -9.30 13.67 -1.37
N ASN A 243 -9.65 12.44 -1.00
CA ASN A 243 -10.64 11.64 -1.73
C ASN A 243 -12.04 12.23 -1.61
N ALA A 244 -12.45 12.66 -0.41
CA ALA A 244 -13.73 13.32 -0.19
C ALA A 244 -13.88 14.56 -1.08
N LYS A 245 -12.84 15.40 -1.15
CA LYS A 245 -12.81 16.54 -2.08
C LYS A 245 -12.90 16.07 -3.54
N SER A 246 -12.13 15.05 -3.92
CA SER A 246 -12.11 14.58 -5.31
C SER A 246 -13.43 13.94 -5.78
N VAL A 247 -14.16 13.27 -4.87
CA VAL A 247 -15.39 12.52 -5.15
C VAL A 247 -16.65 13.37 -4.97
N LEU A 248 -16.65 14.27 -3.99
CA LEU A 248 -17.82 15.07 -3.60
C LEU A 248 -17.67 16.57 -3.93
N GLY A 249 -16.51 17.03 -4.39
CA GLY A 249 -16.24 18.44 -4.71
C GLY A 249 -15.59 19.17 -3.54
N ASP A 250 -16.31 20.06 -2.86
CA ASP A 250 -15.81 20.79 -1.68
C ASP A 250 -16.71 20.50 -0.48
N PRO A 251 -16.64 19.30 0.10
CA PRO A 251 -17.49 18.95 1.22
C PRO A 251 -17.10 19.72 2.48
N ALA A 252 -18.08 20.02 3.32
CA ALA A 252 -17.84 20.61 4.62
C ALA A 252 -17.44 19.52 5.62
N PHE A 253 -16.31 19.74 6.31
CA PHE A 253 -15.86 18.87 7.40
C PHE A 253 -16.30 19.46 8.74
N ALA A 254 -17.10 18.71 9.50
CA ALA A 254 -17.53 19.11 10.84
C ALA A 254 -17.60 17.89 11.76
N ASP A 255 -16.92 17.94 12.91
CA ASP A 255 -16.95 16.88 13.94
C ASP A 255 -16.63 15.47 13.40
N GLY A 256 -15.64 15.35 12.51
CA GLY A 256 -15.28 14.08 11.86
C GLY A 256 -16.24 13.61 10.78
N ARG A 257 -17.24 14.43 10.40
CA ARG A 257 -18.19 14.14 9.33
C ARG A 257 -17.88 14.91 8.06
N VAL A 258 -18.17 14.28 6.93
CA VAL A 258 -18.19 14.87 5.60
C VAL A 258 -19.65 15.19 5.25
N ARG A 259 -19.92 16.43 4.87
CA ARG A 259 -21.23 16.93 4.41
C ARG A 259 -21.12 17.53 3.03
#